data_AF-A0A818VNS8-F1
#
_entry.id   AF-A0A818VNS8-F1
#
_cell.length_a   1.000
_cell.length_b   1.000
_cell.length_c   1.000
_cell.angle_alpha   90.00
_cell.angle_beta   90.00
_cell.angle_gamma   90.00
#
_symmetry.space_group_name_H-M   'P 1'
#
loop_
_entity.id
_entity.type
_entity.pdbx_description
1 polymer ?
#
loop_
_entity_poly.entity_id
_entity_poly.type
_entity_poly.pdbx_seq_one_letter_code
_entity_poly.pdbx_strand_id
1 'polypeptide(L)' 'MHKIIKLKSAVNQAFKLKIYTTATSFTKRLLELEPTPDTRRVLNVCEKNPIDEHPLNYDEYNPFNICAASNVPHLS' A
#
# COMPACT_ATOMS: atom_id res chain seq x y z
N MET A 1 13.20 -10.64 0.40
CA MET A 1 13.82 -9.39 -0.10
C MET A 1 12.96 -8.67 -1.15
N HIS A 2 12.56 -9.28 -2.29
CA HIS A 2 11.78 -8.58 -3.34
C HIS A 2 10.45 -7.96 -2.86
N LYS A 3 9.75 -8.60 -1.92
CA LYS A 3 8.47 -8.11 -1.37
C LYS A 3 8.61 -6.77 -0.64
N ILE A 4 9.72 -6.57 0.09
CA ILE A 4 10.03 -5.33 0.82
C ILE A 4 10.21 -4.16 -0.14
N ILE A 5 10.96 -4.38 -1.24
CA ILE A 5 11.22 -3.35 -2.26
C ILE A 5 9.90 -2.89 -2.90
N LYS A 6 9.02 -3.85 -3.24
CA LYS A 6 7.70 -3.55 -3.80
C LYS A 6 6.83 -2.75 -2.82
N LEU A 7 6.82 -3.12 -1.54
CA LEU A 7 6.07 -2.41 -0.50
C LEU A 7 6.59 -0.99 -0.26
N LYS A 8 7.92 -0.79 -0.18
CA LYS A 8 8.52 0.54 -0.06
C LYS A 8 8.12 1.45 -1.24
N SER A 9 8.12 0.92 -2.46
CA SER A 9 7.65 1.66 -3.64
C SER A 9 6.15 2.00 -3.56
N ALA A 10 5.32 1.03 -3.18
CA ALA A 10 3.87 1.21 -3.08
C ALA A 10 3.48 2.24 -2.00
N VAL A 11 4.12 2.19 -0.82
CA VAL A 11 3.93 3.19 0.25
C VAL A 11 4.29 4.59 -0.25
N ASN A 12 5.44 4.75 -0.91
CA ASN A 12 5.87 6.05 -1.44
C ASN A 12 4.90 6.61 -2.48
N GLN A 13 4.36 5.76 -3.35
CA GLN A 13 3.38 6.18 -4.36
C GLN A 13 2.04 6.54 -3.72
N ALA A 14 1.50 5.68 -2.85
CA ALA A 14 0.24 5.92 -2.16
C ALA A 14 0.29 7.20 -1.30
N PHE A 15 1.43 7.45 -0.63
CA PHE A 15 1.64 8.67 0.14
C PHE A 15 1.67 9.93 -0.74
N LYS A 16 2.32 9.87 -1.90
CA LYS A 16 2.35 10.99 -2.88
C LYS A 16 0.98 11.28 -3.48
N LEU A 17 0.20 10.24 -3.75
CA LEU A 17 -1.17 10.34 -4.26
C LEU A 17 -2.21 10.62 -3.16
N LYS A 18 -1.76 10.74 -1.90
CA LYS A 18 -2.60 10.99 -0.72
C LYS A 18 -3.75 9.98 -0.59
N ILE A 19 -3.44 8.71 -0.85
CA ILE A 19 -4.32 7.57 -0.63
C ILE A 19 -3.89 6.91 0.69
N TYR A 20 -4.18 7.59 1.80
CA TYR A 20 -3.60 7.28 3.10
C TYR A 20 -4.17 6.02 3.76
N THR A 21 -5.40 5.59 3.45
CA THR A 21 -5.95 4.33 4.00
C THR A 21 -5.17 3.14 3.43
N THR A 22 -4.94 3.15 2.11
CA THR A 22 -4.19 2.11 1.41
C THR A 22 -2.70 2.17 1.80
N ALA A 23 -2.13 3.37 1.91
CA ALA A 23 -0.75 3.56 2.39
C ALA A 23 -0.55 2.99 3.80
N THR A 24 -1.54 3.11 4.68
CA THR A 24 -1.54 2.55 6.04
C THR A 24 -1.42 1.03 5.99
N SER A 25 -2.25 0.36 5.18
CA SER A 25 -2.17 -1.10 5.02
C SER A 25 -0.80 -1.56 4.52
N PHE A 26 -0.28 -0.92 3.47
CA PHE A 26 1.05 -1.26 2.93
C PHE A 26 2.15 -1.05 3.97
N THR A 27 2.06 0.01 4.77
CA THR A 27 3.05 0.33 5.80
C THR A 27 2.97 -0.65 6.98
N LYS A 28 1.78 -1.12 7.37
CA LYS A 28 1.62 -2.19 8.37
C LYS A 28 2.29 -3.49 7.93
N ARG A 29 2.04 -3.92 6.68
CA ARG A 29 2.70 -5.10 6.08
C ARG A 29 4.22 -4.92 5.95
N LEU A 30 4.68 -3.70 5.67
CA LEU A 30 6.11 -3.39 5.64
C LEU A 30 6.72 -3.46 7.04
N LEU A 31 6.01 -2.97 8.07
CA LEU A 31 6.46 -2.99 9.46
C LEU A 31 6.60 -4.41 10.01
N GLU A 32 5.72 -5.32 9.62
CA GLU A 32 5.81 -6.75 9.94
C GLU A 32 7.08 -7.41 9.36
N LEU A 33 7.53 -6.95 8.19
CA LEU A 33 8.72 -7.49 7.52
C LEU A 33 10.02 -6.78 7.95
N GLU A 34 9.95 -5.48 8.23
CA GLU A 34 11.10 -4.64 8.55
C GLU A 34 10.69 -3.56 9.59
N PRO A 35 10.79 -3.87 10.90
CA PRO A 35 10.31 -2.99 11.96
C PRO A 35 11.27 -1.82 12.24
N THR A 36 11.41 -0.90 11.29
CA THR A 36 12.28 0.29 11.40
C THR A 36 11.55 1.51 11.96
N PRO A 37 12.27 2.45 12.62
CA PRO A 37 11.66 3.68 13.13
C PRO A 37 11.04 4.54 12.03
N ASP A 38 11.61 4.55 10.82
CA ASP A 38 11.05 5.31 9.70
C ASP A 38 9.71 4.74 9.21
N THR A 39 9.58 3.40 9.15
CA THR A 39 8.30 2.75 8.82
C THR A 39 7.21 3.11 9.83
N ARG A 40 7.57 3.18 11.13
CA ARG A 40 6.63 3.63 12.18
C ARG A 40 6.24 5.09 12.03
N ARG A 41 7.19 5.97 11.65
CA ARG A 41 6.91 7.40 11.40
C ARG A 41 5.91 7.57 10.26
N VAL A 42 6.12 6.87 9.15
CA VAL A 42 5.19 6.92 8.01
C VAL A 42 3.80 6.44 8.42
N LEU A 43 3.71 5.34 9.17
CA LEU A 43 2.44 4.82 9.67
C LEU A 43 1.67 5.87 10.49
N ASN A 44 2.35 6.52 11.44
CA ASN A 44 1.75 7.55 12.28
C ASN A 44 1.23 8.75 11.48
N VAL A 45 1.88 9.09 10.35
CA VAL A 45 1.41 10.19 9.48
C VAL A 45 0.16 9.76 8.72
N CYS A 46 0.14 8.55 8.14
CA CYS A 46 -1.01 8.04 7.42
C CYS A 46 -2.24 7.85 8.33
N GLU A 47 -2.06 7.37 9.56
CA GLU A 47 -3.17 7.15 10.51
C GLU A 47 -3.79 8.46 11.04
N LYS A 48 -3.04 9.58 11.05
CA LYS A 48 -3.57 10.88 11.44
C LYS A 48 -4.52 11.49 10.40
N ASN A 49 -4.43 11.07 9.15
CA ASN A 49 -5.27 11.56 8.07
C ASN A 49 -5.68 10.39 7.14
N PRO A 50 -6.62 9.52 7.57
CA PRO A 50 -7.01 8.33 6.82
C PRO A 50 -8.03 8.67 5.72
N ILE A 51 -7.68 9.65 4.87
CA ILE A 51 -8.50 10.08 3.73
C ILE A 51 -7.78 9.66 2.45
N ASP A 52 -8.53 9.12 1.50
CA ASP A 52 -8.04 8.87 0.16
C ASP A 52 -8.55 9.96 -0.79
N GLU A 53 -7.63 10.73 -1.38
CA GLU A 53 -7.97 11.80 -2.33
C GLU A 53 -8.51 11.23 -3.66
N HIS A 54 -8.15 10.00 -3.99
CA HIS A 54 -8.54 9.34 -5.24
C HIS A 54 -9.04 7.91 -5.01
N PRO A 55 -10.15 7.51 -5.66
CA PRO A 55 -10.61 6.13 -5.61
C PRO A 55 -9.61 5.21 -6.32
N LEU A 56 -9.36 4.05 -5.72
CA LEU A 56 -8.45 3.05 -6.26
C LEU A 56 -9.22 1.77 -6.59
N ASN A 57 -9.02 1.22 -7.79
CA ASN A 57 -9.54 -0.12 -8.13
C ASN A 57 -8.61 -1.19 -7.54
N TYR A 58 -8.58 -1.24 -6.23
CA TYR A 58 -7.77 -2.16 -5.45
C TYR A 58 -8.54 -2.54 -4.19
N ASP A 59 -8.83 -3.83 -4.05
CA ASP A 59 -9.37 -4.41 -2.83
C ASP A 59 -8.31 -5.36 -2.27
N GLU A 60 -7.85 -5.06 -1.06
CA GLU A 60 -6.81 -5.84 -0.41
C GLU A 60 -7.32 -7.11 0.28
N TYR A 61 -8.63 -7.18 0.52
CA TYR A 61 -9.30 -8.28 1.21
C TYR A 61 -9.90 -9.30 0.23
N ASN A 62 -10.08 -8.90 -1.02
CA ASN A 62 -10.57 -9.76 -2.08
C ASN A 62 -9.40 -10.31 -2.91
N PRO A 63 -9.12 -11.63 -2.90
CA PRO A 63 -8.09 -12.23 -3.74
C PRO A 63 -8.35 -11.95 -5.23
N PHE A 64 -7.29 -11.61 -5.98
CA PHE A 64 -7.37 -11.36 -7.42
C PHE A 64 -6.08 -11.77 -8.11
N ASN A 65 -6.17 -11.99 -9.43
CA ASN A 65 -5.01 -12.18 -10.30
C ASN A 65 -4.82 -10.96 -11.20
N ILE A 66 -3.58 -10.61 -11.49
CA ILE A 66 -3.26 -9.51 -12.42
C ILE A 66 -3.13 -10.10 -13.83
N CYS A 67 -3.89 -9.57 -14.79
CA CYS A 67 -3.70 -9.95 -16.19
C CYS A 67 -2.36 -9.41 -16.71
N ALA A 68 -1.52 -10.30 -17.26
CA ALA A 68 -0.19 -9.92 -17.77
C ALA A 68 -0.22 -9.02 -19.01
N ALA A 69 -1.35 -8.95 -19.73
CA ALA A 69 -1.51 -8.11 -20.92
C ALA A 69 -2.03 -6.70 -20.56
N SER A 70 -3.07 -6.61 -19.72
CA SER A 70 -3.75 -5.35 -19.42
C SER A 70 -3.33 -4.71 -18.10
N ASN A 71 -2.62 -5.43 -17.23
CA ASN A 71 -2.22 -4.98 -15.89
C ASN A 71 -3.40 -4.57 -14.99
N VAL A 72 -4.61 -5.06 -15.27
CA VAL A 72 -5.80 -4.85 -14.42
C VAL A 72 -6.10 -6.09 -13.57
N PRO A 73 -6.68 -5.92 -12.38
CA PRO A 73 -7.13 -7.02 -11.55
C PRO A 73 -8.32 -7.74 -12.22
N HIS A 74 -8.22 -9.06 -12.31
CA HIS A 74 -9.36 -9.94 -12.58
C HIS A 74 -9.66 -10.72 -11.32
N LEU A 75 -10.91 -10.65 -10.88
CA LEU A 75 -11.42 -11.47 -9.79
C LEU A 75 -11.30 -12.93 -10.20
N SER A 76 -10.67 -13.72 -9.33
CA SER A 76 -10.48 -15.17 -9.52
C SER A 76 -11.73 -15.95 -9.16
#